data_AF-A0A2I0SN78-F1
#
_entry.id   AF-A0A2I0SN78-F1
#
_cell.length_a   1.000
_cell.length_b   1.000
_cell.length_c   1.000
_cell.angle_alpha   90.00
_cell.angle_beta   90.00
_cell.angle_gamma   90.00
#
_symmetry.space_group_name_H-M   'P 1'
#
loop_
_entity.id
_entity.type
_entity.pdbx_description
1 polymer ?
#
loop_
_entity_poly.entity_id
_entity_poly.type
_entity_poly.pdbx_seq_one_letter_code
_entity_poly.pdbx_strand_id
1 'polypeptide(L)'
;MCISTGEAAFSGTIVYCGRQHHPVHGLIHVLGYQNTAVNLADGPNAMLLHLPTRQLTPRHFLSAGRTGDVLRRMVAAVEPVAAGHDIAWMSAEPQPVQVFDHDIYTVLLATDPTAVPTALWQVPLHRRPELDPDLLRFYADHFPDHTIAVCCFDNTDAQRAKPLLLWYPPLDPDQLTMPALDSHTGAAPDLDAAVTVDHWVLLSTDQAPASWGEPVDYPRNMRHSLRAFLPTAVVGRYYGEGQTLPNGDFTISHRNLLTGDLDRIERLQPTRR
;
A
#
# COMPACT_ATOMS: atom_id res chain seq x y z
N MET A 1 6.34 5.22 4.75
CA MET A 1 6.90 4.30 5.76
C MET A 1 6.13 2.99 5.66
N CYS A 2 6.90 1.91 5.58
CA CYS A 2 6.48 0.51 5.43
C CYS A 2 7.51 -0.34 6.19
N ILE A 3 7.34 -1.65 6.17
CA ILE A 3 8.33 -2.55 6.78
C ILE A 3 9.22 -3.13 5.69
N SER A 4 10.54 -3.16 5.90
CA SER A 4 11.47 -3.86 5.02
C SER A 4 12.11 -5.07 5.68
N THR A 5 12.59 -6.01 4.87
CA THR A 5 13.25 -7.25 5.34
C THR A 5 14.73 -7.07 5.65
N GLY A 6 15.31 -5.94 5.28
CA GLY A 6 16.66 -5.52 5.65
C GLY A 6 16.78 -4.00 5.63
N GLU A 7 17.98 -3.49 5.88
CA GLU A 7 18.24 -2.05 5.93
C GLU A 7 17.77 -1.32 4.66
N ALA A 8 16.92 -0.31 4.84
CA ALA A 8 16.39 0.49 3.74
C ALA A 8 16.11 1.94 4.19
N ALA A 9 16.00 2.82 3.20
CA ALA A 9 15.42 4.14 3.39
C ALA A 9 14.24 4.30 2.44
N PHE A 10 13.11 4.77 2.98
CA PHE A 10 11.92 5.09 2.19
C PHE A 10 11.57 6.57 2.36
N SER A 11 11.20 7.22 1.26
CA SER A 11 10.81 8.62 1.26
C SER A 11 9.69 8.91 0.25
N GLY A 12 9.05 10.06 0.41
CA GLY A 12 7.98 10.55 -0.46
C GLY A 12 6.84 9.55 -0.60
N THR A 13 6.38 8.98 0.52
CA THR A 13 5.34 7.95 0.47
C THR A 13 4.01 8.61 0.09
N ILE A 14 3.32 8.08 -0.91
CA ILE A 14 1.93 8.40 -1.21
C ILE A 14 1.11 7.16 -0.92
N VAL A 15 0.19 7.27 0.04
CA VAL A 15 -0.78 6.23 0.36
C VAL A 15 -2.19 6.75 0.13
N TYR A 16 -2.98 5.95 -0.58
CA TYR A 16 -4.36 6.25 -0.94
C TYR A 16 -5.27 5.12 -0.48
N CYS A 17 -6.39 5.43 0.16
CA CYS A 17 -7.47 4.49 0.41
C CYS A 17 -8.82 5.06 -0.02
N GLY A 18 -9.49 4.39 -0.95
CA GLY A 18 -10.85 4.73 -1.38
C GLY A 18 -11.86 3.68 -0.99
N ARG A 19 -13.04 4.10 -0.54
CA ARG A 19 -14.19 3.21 -0.30
C ARG A 19 -15.25 3.43 -1.37
N GLN A 20 -15.65 2.39 -2.09
CA GLN A 20 -16.68 2.51 -3.12
C GLN A 20 -17.52 1.25 -3.32
N HIS A 21 -18.75 1.43 -3.81
CA HIS A 21 -19.56 0.37 -4.37
C HIS A 21 -19.21 0.18 -5.84
N HIS A 22 -18.43 -0.85 -6.12
CA HIS A 22 -18.12 -1.26 -7.48
C HIS A 22 -19.30 -2.05 -8.06
N PRO A 23 -19.74 -1.77 -9.30
CA PRO A 23 -20.94 -2.38 -9.89
C PRO A 23 -20.85 -3.91 -10.00
N VAL A 24 -19.64 -4.47 -10.06
CA VAL A 24 -19.42 -5.93 -10.15
C VAL A 24 -19.00 -6.55 -8.82
N HIS A 25 -18.34 -5.80 -7.94
CA HIS A 25 -17.66 -6.37 -6.77
C HIS A 25 -18.33 -5.99 -5.44
N GLY A 26 -19.39 -5.18 -5.48
CA GLY A 26 -20.04 -4.66 -4.29
C GLY A 26 -19.15 -3.63 -3.59
N LEU A 27 -19.25 -3.56 -2.26
CA LEU A 27 -18.43 -2.66 -1.47
C LEU A 27 -16.98 -3.13 -1.43
N ILE A 28 -16.07 -2.28 -1.89
CA ILE A 28 -14.63 -2.53 -1.92
C ILE A 28 -13.86 -1.35 -1.35
N HIS A 29 -12.67 -1.63 -0.84
CA HIS A 29 -11.61 -0.64 -0.67
C HIS A 29 -10.63 -0.73 -1.83
N VAL A 30 -10.07 0.40 -2.24
CA VAL A 30 -8.99 0.52 -3.21
C VAL A 30 -7.81 1.15 -2.50
N LEU A 31 -6.69 0.42 -2.43
CA LEU A 31 -5.45 0.90 -1.88
C LEU A 31 -4.50 1.27 -3.02
N GLY A 32 -3.87 2.43 -2.90
CA GLY A 32 -2.73 2.82 -3.69
C GLY A 32 -1.53 3.10 -2.79
N TYR A 33 -0.36 2.59 -3.17
CA TYR A 33 0.86 2.78 -2.40
C TYR A 33 2.04 3.05 -3.33
N GLN A 34 2.76 4.14 -3.09
CA GLN A 34 3.96 4.50 -3.83
C GLN A 34 4.97 5.12 -2.88
N ASN A 35 6.24 4.77 -3.01
CA ASN A 35 7.33 5.41 -2.30
C ASN A 35 8.59 5.40 -3.17
N THR A 36 9.61 6.12 -2.74
CA THR A 36 10.98 5.94 -3.24
C THR A 36 11.71 5.05 -2.25
N ALA A 37 12.21 3.91 -2.71
CA ALA A 37 12.98 2.98 -1.89
C ALA A 37 14.48 3.08 -2.24
N VAL A 38 15.32 3.11 -1.21
CA VAL A 38 16.76 2.92 -1.34
C VAL A 38 17.11 1.70 -0.51
N ASN A 39 17.56 0.64 -1.17
CA ASN A 39 18.08 -0.52 -0.46
C ASN A 39 19.47 -0.18 0.08
N LEU A 40 19.65 -0.35 1.39
CA LEU A 40 20.92 -0.13 2.08
C LEU A 40 21.59 -1.45 2.49
N ALA A 41 20.90 -2.58 2.30
CA ALA A 41 21.47 -3.89 2.53
C ALA A 41 22.43 -4.32 1.40
N ASP A 42 23.38 -5.19 1.74
CA ASP A 42 24.35 -5.79 0.79
C ASP A 42 23.71 -6.76 -0.22
N GLY A 43 22.42 -7.05 -0.08
CA GLY A 43 21.68 -8.04 -0.86
C GLY A 43 20.23 -7.64 -1.17
N PRO A 44 19.43 -8.57 -1.72
CA PRO A 44 18.01 -8.33 -2.01
C PRO A 44 17.21 -7.95 -0.77
N ASN A 45 16.15 -7.19 -0.98
CA ASN A 45 15.28 -6.68 0.08
C ASN A 45 13.82 -6.83 -0.35
N ALA A 46 12.89 -6.69 0.59
CA ALA A 46 11.47 -6.64 0.27
C ALA A 46 10.77 -5.62 1.13
N MET A 47 9.73 -5.02 0.56
CA MET A 47 8.74 -4.23 1.29
C MET A 47 7.57 -5.14 1.67
N LEU A 48 7.13 -5.09 2.92
CA LEU A 48 5.97 -5.81 3.41
C LEU A 48 4.79 -4.87 3.65
N LEU A 49 3.61 -5.28 3.20
CA LEU A 49 2.35 -4.59 3.45
C LEU A 49 1.32 -5.59 4.00
N HIS A 50 0.74 -5.28 5.15
CA HIS A 50 -0.42 -5.99 5.70
C HIS A 50 -1.71 -5.35 5.18
N LEU A 51 -2.51 -6.12 4.46
CA LEU A 51 -3.68 -5.62 3.77
C LEU A 51 -4.94 -6.01 4.55
N PRO A 52 -5.85 -5.08 4.88
CA PRO A 52 -7.00 -5.33 5.75
C PRO A 52 -8.10 -6.08 4.99
N THR A 53 -7.79 -7.31 4.59
CA THR A 53 -8.64 -8.28 3.91
C THR A 53 -8.14 -9.69 4.15
N ARG A 54 -9.08 -10.65 4.22
CA ARG A 54 -8.75 -12.07 4.47
C ARG A 54 -8.08 -12.77 3.31
N GLN A 55 -8.32 -12.28 2.08
CA GLN A 55 -7.79 -12.97 0.90
C GLN A 55 -7.55 -12.00 -0.24
N LEU A 56 -6.33 -12.05 -0.77
CA LEU A 56 -5.97 -11.46 -2.05
C LEU A 56 -5.38 -12.51 -2.98
N THR A 57 -5.84 -12.47 -4.22
CA THR A 57 -5.25 -13.10 -5.39
C THR A 57 -4.72 -12.03 -6.36
N PRO A 58 -3.83 -12.36 -7.31
CA PRO A 58 -3.30 -11.42 -8.30
C PRO A 58 -4.36 -10.63 -9.08
N ARG A 59 -5.56 -11.17 -9.29
CA ARG A 59 -6.67 -10.46 -9.97
C ARG A 59 -7.09 -9.14 -9.28
N HIS A 60 -6.73 -8.97 -8.01
CA HIS A 60 -7.03 -7.77 -7.24
C HIS A 60 -6.02 -6.65 -7.48
N PHE A 61 -4.86 -6.97 -8.07
CA PHE A 61 -3.86 -5.98 -8.42
C PHE A 61 -4.25 -5.27 -9.70
N LEU A 62 -4.32 -3.95 -9.63
CA LEU A 62 -4.68 -3.08 -10.72
C LEU A 62 -3.41 -2.67 -11.45
N SER A 63 -3.39 -2.90 -12.76
CA SER A 63 -2.29 -2.44 -13.59
C SER A 63 -2.44 -0.94 -13.87
N ALA A 64 -1.48 -0.14 -13.40
CA ALA A 64 -1.38 1.27 -13.76
C ALA A 64 -1.10 1.48 -15.27
N GLY A 65 -0.49 0.49 -15.94
CA GLY A 65 -0.29 0.50 -17.39
C GLY A 65 0.71 1.57 -17.85
N ARG A 66 0.19 2.63 -18.48
CA ARG A 66 0.93 3.85 -18.87
C ARG A 66 0.65 5.03 -17.93
N THR A 67 -0.19 4.81 -16.93
CA THR A 67 -0.75 5.83 -16.03
C THR A 67 -0.20 5.66 -14.62
N GLY A 68 1.13 5.68 -14.50
CA GLY A 68 1.87 5.46 -13.24
C GLY A 68 1.94 6.70 -12.38
N ASP A 69 1.49 7.80 -12.95
CA ASP A 69 1.29 9.07 -12.30
C ASP A 69 -0.06 9.13 -11.56
N VAL A 70 -0.87 8.06 -11.50
CA VAL A 70 -2.20 8.06 -10.86
C VAL A 70 -2.17 8.63 -9.45
N LEU A 71 -1.27 8.16 -8.58
CA LEU A 71 -1.20 8.69 -7.21
C LEU A 71 -0.67 10.11 -7.16
N ARG A 72 0.29 10.46 -8.02
CA ARG A 72 0.79 11.83 -8.17
C ARG A 72 -0.29 12.78 -8.67
N ARG A 73 -1.24 12.32 -9.48
CA ARG A 73 -2.41 13.12 -9.91
C ARG A 73 -3.36 13.38 -8.76
N MET A 74 -3.56 12.40 -7.87
CA MET A 74 -4.36 12.59 -6.66
C MET A 74 -3.67 13.59 -5.71
N VAL A 75 -2.35 13.50 -5.53
CA VAL A 75 -1.58 14.53 -4.80
C VAL A 75 -1.72 15.89 -5.48
N ALA A 76 -1.52 15.98 -6.79
CA ALA A 76 -1.66 17.23 -7.55
C ALA A 76 -3.07 17.85 -7.52
N ALA A 77 -4.10 17.06 -7.20
CA ALA A 77 -5.45 17.59 -6.98
C ALA A 77 -5.53 18.36 -5.65
N VAL A 78 -4.75 17.96 -4.63
CA VAL A 78 -4.73 18.57 -3.29
C VAL A 78 -3.50 19.46 -3.05
N GLU A 79 -2.55 19.49 -3.97
CA GLU A 79 -1.24 20.16 -3.87
C GLU A 79 -0.88 20.90 -5.19
N PRO A 80 -0.22 22.08 -5.20
CA PRO A 80 0.30 22.70 -6.42
C PRO A 80 1.51 21.93 -7.01
N VAL A 81 1.57 21.75 -8.35
CA VAL A 81 1.97 20.50 -9.07
C VAL A 81 3.44 20.34 -9.57
N ALA A 82 3.96 19.09 -9.66
CA ALA A 82 4.71 18.50 -10.82
C ALA A 82 4.84 16.93 -10.79
N ALA A 83 4.80 16.23 -11.95
CA ALA A 83 4.46 14.77 -12.10
C ALA A 83 5.48 13.85 -12.87
N GLY A 84 5.28 12.50 -12.88
CA GLY A 84 6.02 11.50 -13.73
C GLY A 84 5.57 9.99 -13.66
N HIS A 85 5.95 9.12 -14.65
CA HIS A 85 5.25 7.91 -15.26
C HIS A 85 5.85 6.44 -15.08
N ASP A 86 5.45 5.43 -15.91
CA ASP A 86 5.01 3.97 -15.74
C ASP A 86 5.47 2.93 -16.87
N ILE A 87 5.48 1.54 -16.72
CA ILE A 87 5.01 0.33 -17.60
C ILE A 87 4.71 -1.10 -16.90
N ALA A 88 3.77 -1.95 -17.38
CA ALA A 88 3.00 -3.08 -16.70
C ALA A 88 3.19 -4.58 -17.14
N TRP A 89 2.68 -5.62 -16.38
CA TRP A 89 2.03 -6.89 -16.91
C TRP A 89 1.30 -7.87 -15.89
N MET A 90 0.89 -9.12 -16.31
CA MET A 90 -0.25 -10.01 -15.90
C MET A 90 0.07 -11.34 -15.13
N SER A 91 -0.97 -12.03 -14.59
CA SER A 91 -0.93 -13.14 -13.60
C SER A 91 -1.68 -14.45 -13.95
N ALA A 92 -1.47 -15.52 -13.13
CA ALA A 92 -2.00 -16.91 -13.25
C ALA A 92 -2.59 -17.49 -11.92
N GLU A 93 -3.12 -18.72 -11.98
CA GLU A 93 -4.06 -19.46 -11.07
C GLU A 93 -3.55 -19.87 -9.65
N PRO A 94 -4.45 -20.24 -8.70
CA PRO A 94 -4.19 -20.11 -7.27
C PRO A 94 -3.43 -21.26 -6.59
N GLN A 95 -2.48 -20.86 -5.74
CA GLN A 95 -1.72 -21.65 -4.77
C GLN A 95 -1.88 -21.03 -3.37
N PRO A 96 -1.56 -21.75 -2.27
CA PRO A 96 -1.65 -21.23 -0.89
C PRO A 96 -0.82 -19.97 -0.63
N VAL A 97 0.31 -19.81 -1.34
CA VAL A 97 1.02 -18.55 -1.50
C VAL A 97 1.09 -18.26 -2.99
N GLN A 98 0.70 -17.06 -3.41
CA GLN A 98 0.71 -16.67 -4.82
C GLN A 98 1.94 -15.81 -5.10
N VAL A 99 2.78 -16.27 -6.03
CA VAL A 99 4.01 -15.58 -6.46
C VAL A 99 3.83 -15.07 -7.88
N PHE A 100 4.02 -13.77 -8.11
CA PHE A 100 3.89 -13.15 -9.44
C PHE A 100 4.72 -11.86 -9.52
N ASP A 101 5.12 -11.47 -10.73
CA ASP A 101 5.80 -10.21 -10.93
C ASP A 101 4.81 -9.04 -11.03
N HIS A 102 5.12 -7.93 -10.36
CA HIS A 102 4.40 -6.67 -10.44
C HIS A 102 5.40 -5.50 -10.50
N ASP A 103 5.52 -4.90 -11.69
CA ASP A 103 6.50 -3.87 -12.00
C ASP A 103 7.94 -4.35 -11.72
N ILE A 104 8.67 -3.71 -10.82
CA ILE A 104 10.01 -4.12 -10.42
C ILE A 104 10.02 -5.24 -9.37
N TYR A 105 8.85 -5.58 -8.80
CA TYR A 105 8.75 -6.52 -7.69
C TYR A 105 8.42 -7.93 -8.15
N THR A 106 8.97 -8.92 -7.45
CA THR A 106 8.37 -10.25 -7.36
C THR A 106 7.54 -10.30 -6.08
N VAL A 107 6.21 -10.35 -6.21
CA VAL A 107 5.26 -10.24 -5.10
C VAL A 107 4.84 -11.63 -4.63
N LEU A 108 4.88 -11.87 -3.32
CA LEU A 108 4.28 -13.02 -2.66
C LEU A 108 3.06 -12.56 -1.86
N LEU A 109 1.91 -13.22 -2.06
CA LEU A 109 0.70 -13.02 -1.25
C LEU A 109 0.45 -14.24 -0.38
N ALA A 110 0.41 -14.01 0.94
CA ALA A 110 0.17 -15.06 1.92
C ALA A 110 -0.92 -14.62 2.92
N THR A 111 -1.88 -15.51 3.18
CA THR A 111 -2.84 -15.36 4.29
C THR A 111 -2.29 -15.87 5.62
N ASP A 112 -1.18 -16.62 5.56
CA ASP A 112 -0.40 -17.06 6.72
C ASP A 112 1.07 -16.63 6.49
N PRO A 113 1.60 -15.65 7.25
CA PRO A 113 2.97 -15.17 7.06
C PRO A 113 4.03 -16.26 7.33
N THR A 114 3.71 -17.30 8.11
CA THR A 114 4.65 -18.40 8.39
C THR A 114 4.89 -19.30 7.17
N ALA A 115 4.03 -19.22 6.14
CA ALA A 115 4.19 -19.94 4.88
C ALA A 115 5.19 -19.27 3.91
N VAL A 116 5.53 -17.99 4.13
CA VAL A 116 6.38 -17.19 3.22
C VAL A 116 7.78 -17.78 3.02
N PRO A 117 8.52 -18.25 4.04
CA PRO A 117 9.88 -18.77 3.87
C PRO A 117 9.98 -19.92 2.85
N THR A 118 8.96 -20.78 2.79
CA THR A 118 8.94 -21.88 1.81
C THR A 118 8.67 -21.36 0.41
N ALA A 119 7.77 -20.38 0.26
CA ALA A 119 7.42 -19.80 -1.03
C ALA A 119 8.52 -18.91 -1.63
N LEU A 120 9.40 -18.33 -0.80
CA LEU A 120 10.55 -17.54 -1.27
C LEU A 120 11.48 -18.29 -2.23
N TRP A 121 11.52 -19.62 -2.18
CA TRP A 121 12.29 -20.43 -3.14
C TRP A 121 11.83 -20.26 -4.60
N GLN A 122 10.63 -19.72 -4.82
CA GLN A 122 10.11 -19.38 -6.14
C GLN A 122 10.58 -18.00 -6.64
N VAL A 123 11.09 -17.14 -5.75
CA VAL A 123 11.65 -15.84 -6.11
C VAL A 123 13.04 -16.03 -6.74
N PRO A 124 13.37 -15.32 -7.84
CA PRO A 124 14.71 -15.35 -8.40
C PRO A 124 15.78 -15.04 -7.35
N LEU A 125 16.89 -15.81 -7.35
CA LEU A 125 17.91 -15.72 -6.31
C LEU A 125 18.43 -14.29 -6.06
N HIS A 126 18.57 -13.50 -7.13
CA HIS A 126 19.07 -12.12 -7.05
C HIS A 126 18.08 -11.13 -6.42
N ARG A 127 16.79 -11.50 -6.29
CA ARG A 127 15.73 -10.70 -5.64
C ARG A 127 15.21 -11.32 -4.35
N ARG A 128 15.73 -12.47 -3.93
CA ARG A 128 15.20 -13.23 -2.80
C ARG A 128 15.78 -12.74 -1.47
N PRO A 129 15.05 -11.98 -0.65
CA PRO A 129 15.56 -11.51 0.63
C PRO A 129 15.69 -12.65 1.63
N GLU A 130 16.51 -12.43 2.65
CA GLU A 130 16.41 -13.17 3.90
C GLU A 130 15.26 -12.59 4.75
N LEU A 131 14.50 -13.45 5.42
CA LEU A 131 13.39 -13.04 6.28
C LEU A 131 13.69 -13.41 7.73
N ASP A 132 13.62 -12.41 8.61
CA ASP A 132 13.67 -12.62 10.05
C ASP A 132 12.41 -13.39 10.50
N PRO A 133 12.54 -14.56 11.15
CA PRO A 133 11.41 -15.27 11.73
C PRO A 133 10.60 -14.45 12.74
N ASP A 134 11.24 -13.53 13.48
CA ASP A 134 10.55 -12.67 14.44
C ASP A 134 9.67 -11.64 13.76
N LEU A 135 10.06 -11.15 12.58
CA LEU A 135 9.21 -10.30 11.74
C LEU A 135 7.97 -11.05 11.25
N LEU A 136 8.11 -12.31 10.84
CA LEU A 136 6.97 -13.14 10.40
C LEU A 136 6.03 -13.46 11.56
N ARG A 137 6.60 -13.75 12.73
CA ARG A 137 5.82 -13.95 13.97
C ARG A 137 5.10 -12.68 14.38
N PHE A 138 5.72 -11.51 14.25
CA PHE A 138 5.05 -10.23 14.48
C PHE A 138 3.80 -10.11 13.62
N TYR A 139 3.86 -10.41 12.32
CA TYR A 139 2.68 -10.39 11.45
C TYR A 139 1.63 -11.42 11.84
N ALA A 140 2.04 -12.64 12.22
CA ALA A 140 1.10 -13.68 12.65
C ALA A 140 0.32 -13.27 13.91
N ASP A 141 1.02 -12.68 14.90
CA ASP A 141 0.46 -12.27 16.19
C ASP A 141 -0.44 -11.01 16.07
N HIS A 142 -0.09 -10.06 15.20
CA HIS A 142 -0.74 -8.74 15.14
C HIS A 142 -1.73 -8.60 13.98
N PHE A 143 -1.60 -9.41 12.93
CA PHE A 143 -2.39 -9.31 11.71
C PHE A 143 -2.94 -10.66 11.22
N PRO A 144 -3.51 -11.53 12.08
CA PRO A 144 -3.90 -12.90 11.71
C PRO A 144 -5.04 -12.99 10.67
N ASP A 145 -5.84 -11.94 10.53
CA ASP A 145 -6.92 -11.85 9.54
C ASP A 145 -6.51 -11.09 8.26
N HIS A 146 -5.26 -10.61 8.17
CA HIS A 146 -4.79 -9.81 7.05
C HIS A 146 -4.05 -10.69 6.04
N THR A 147 -4.12 -10.30 4.77
CA THR A 147 -3.22 -10.82 3.75
C THR A 147 -1.92 -10.01 3.77
N ILE A 148 -0.79 -10.69 3.81
CA ILE A 148 0.53 -10.05 3.73
C ILE A 148 1.03 -10.10 2.29
N ALA A 149 1.43 -8.95 1.76
CA ALA A 149 2.12 -8.82 0.49
C ALA A 149 3.61 -8.57 0.75
N VAL A 150 4.47 -9.46 0.25
CA VAL A 150 5.93 -9.33 0.30
C VAL A 150 6.41 -8.96 -1.10
N CYS A 151 6.88 -7.72 -1.27
CA CYS A 151 7.28 -7.17 -2.56
C CYS A 151 8.81 -7.21 -2.65
N CYS A 152 9.36 -8.28 -3.23
CA CYS A 152 10.80 -8.51 -3.32
C CYS A 152 11.44 -7.73 -4.47
N PHE A 153 12.58 -7.08 -4.21
CA PHE A 153 13.34 -6.28 -5.18
C PHE A 153 14.85 -6.39 -4.93
N ASP A 154 15.65 -5.84 -5.85
CA ASP A 154 17.11 -5.71 -5.71
C ASP A 154 17.58 -4.25 -5.85
N ASN A 155 18.90 -4.05 -5.70
CA ASN A 155 19.54 -2.74 -5.69
C ASN A 155 19.46 -1.99 -7.03
N THR A 156 19.27 -2.70 -8.15
CA THR A 156 19.16 -2.08 -9.47
C THR A 156 17.77 -1.50 -9.73
N ASP A 157 16.78 -2.07 -9.05
CA ASP A 157 15.36 -1.84 -9.29
C ASP A 157 14.75 -0.74 -8.38
N ALA A 158 15.29 -0.54 -7.18
CA ALA A 158 14.66 0.20 -6.07
C ALA A 158 14.26 1.66 -6.35
N GLN A 159 14.94 2.35 -7.29
CA GLN A 159 14.80 3.81 -7.43
C GLN A 159 13.53 4.28 -8.17
N ARG A 160 12.76 3.40 -8.82
CA ARG A 160 11.58 3.81 -9.63
C ARG A 160 10.43 2.81 -9.63
N ALA A 161 10.00 2.38 -8.45
CA ALA A 161 8.76 1.62 -8.35
C ALA A 161 7.54 2.46 -8.76
N LYS A 162 6.69 1.86 -9.57
CA LYS A 162 5.33 2.33 -9.79
C LYS A 162 4.47 2.30 -8.55
N PRO A 163 3.32 3.00 -8.58
CA PRO A 163 2.30 2.78 -7.58
C PRO A 163 1.80 1.33 -7.63
N LEU A 164 1.83 0.67 -6.48
CA LEU A 164 1.07 -0.54 -6.21
C LEU A 164 -0.39 -0.14 -6.07
N LEU A 165 -1.25 -0.63 -6.96
CA LEU A 165 -2.70 -0.38 -6.90
C LEU A 165 -3.42 -1.71 -6.72
N LEU A 166 -4.36 -1.78 -5.78
CA LEU A 166 -5.13 -2.99 -5.52
C LEU A 166 -6.51 -2.68 -4.97
N TRP A 167 -7.45 -3.60 -5.17
CA TRP A 167 -8.80 -3.52 -4.61
C TRP A 167 -9.13 -4.77 -3.79
N TYR A 168 -9.95 -4.63 -2.75
CA TYR A 168 -10.35 -5.76 -1.91
C TYR A 168 -11.66 -5.52 -1.17
N PRO A 169 -12.38 -6.59 -0.81
CA PRO A 169 -13.37 -6.54 0.26
C PRO A 169 -12.66 -6.28 1.59
N PRO A 170 -12.99 -5.20 2.32
CA PRO A 170 -12.32 -4.86 3.57
C PRO A 170 -12.75 -5.77 4.73
N LEU A 171 -11.88 -5.92 5.73
CA LEU A 171 -12.23 -6.55 7.02
C LEU A 171 -13.28 -5.75 7.79
N ASP A 172 -13.14 -4.42 7.77
CA ASP A 172 -14.10 -3.47 8.32
C ASP A 172 -14.48 -2.46 7.22
N PRO A 173 -15.72 -2.50 6.71
CA PRO A 173 -16.18 -1.60 5.67
C PRO A 173 -16.34 -0.14 6.12
N ASP A 174 -16.39 0.12 7.42
CA ASP A 174 -16.59 1.47 7.97
C ASP A 174 -15.28 2.09 8.46
N GLN A 175 -14.16 1.39 8.33
CA GLN A 175 -12.83 1.87 8.71
C GLN A 175 -11.86 1.81 7.52
N LEU A 176 -11.35 2.97 7.09
CA LEU A 176 -10.31 3.04 6.06
C LEU A 176 -8.95 3.04 6.77
N THR A 177 -8.21 1.93 6.62
CA THR A 177 -6.88 1.76 7.20
C THR A 177 -5.83 1.64 6.09
N MET A 178 -4.75 2.40 6.24
CA MET A 178 -3.66 2.54 5.28
C MET A 178 -2.36 2.08 5.95
N PRO A 179 -1.75 0.98 5.48
CA PRO A 179 -0.51 0.45 6.06
C PRO A 179 0.58 1.52 6.10
N ALA A 180 1.07 1.82 7.29
CA ALA A 180 2.09 2.84 7.51
C ALA A 180 2.99 2.57 8.73
N LEU A 181 2.91 1.35 9.30
CA LEU A 181 3.91 0.85 10.23
C LEU A 181 5.30 0.97 9.62
N ASP A 182 6.23 1.39 10.46
CA ASP A 182 7.60 1.67 10.12
C ASP A 182 8.55 0.66 10.77
N SER A 183 9.38 0.03 9.95
CA SER A 183 10.58 -0.67 10.39
C SER A 183 11.46 -0.91 9.18
N HIS A 184 12.60 -0.21 9.12
CA HIS A 184 13.49 -0.30 7.97
C HIS A 184 14.78 -1.06 8.25
N THR A 185 14.77 -1.95 9.24
CA THR A 185 15.98 -2.65 9.74
C THR A 185 15.99 -4.14 9.38
N GLY A 186 14.86 -4.68 8.90
CA GLY A 186 14.64 -6.13 8.80
C GLY A 186 14.04 -6.77 10.05
N ALA A 187 14.08 -6.08 11.19
CA ALA A 187 13.50 -6.57 12.44
C ALA A 187 12.00 -6.23 12.54
N ALA A 188 11.33 -6.91 13.48
CA ALA A 188 9.96 -6.57 13.85
C ALA A 188 9.84 -5.08 14.27
N PRO A 189 8.73 -4.40 13.92
CA PRO A 189 8.53 -3.00 14.30
C PRO A 189 8.49 -2.79 15.81
N ASP A 190 9.14 -1.73 16.27
CA ASP A 190 8.93 -1.19 17.61
C ASP A 190 7.65 -0.35 17.62
N LEU A 191 6.60 -0.85 18.28
CA LEU A 191 5.30 -0.18 18.35
C LEU A 191 5.34 1.04 19.27
N ASP A 192 6.24 1.10 20.24
CA ASP A 192 6.37 2.23 21.18
C ASP A 192 7.23 3.38 20.60
N ALA A 193 7.84 3.16 19.44
CA ALA A 193 8.66 4.16 18.78
C ALA A 193 7.85 5.35 18.25
N ALA A 194 8.45 6.54 18.36
CA ALA A 194 8.05 7.70 17.58
C ALA A 194 8.85 7.72 16.28
N VAL A 195 8.16 7.79 15.14
CA VAL A 195 8.76 7.66 13.81
C VAL A 195 8.57 8.94 13.01
N THR A 196 9.61 9.36 12.30
CA THR A 196 9.53 10.50 11.39
C THR A 196 8.66 10.12 10.20
N VAL A 197 7.70 10.97 9.84
CA VAL A 197 6.78 10.69 8.73
C VAL A 197 7.10 11.55 7.51
N ASP A 198 6.88 10.98 6.34
CA ASP A 198 6.94 11.64 5.03
C ASP A 198 5.89 10.98 4.12
N HIS A 199 4.63 11.38 4.33
CA HIS A 199 3.46 10.76 3.71
C HIS A 199 2.46 11.77 3.17
N TRP A 200 2.08 11.61 1.92
CA TRP A 200 0.77 12.00 1.45
C TRP A 200 -0.24 10.91 1.81
N VAL A 201 -1.25 11.27 2.62
CA VAL A 201 -2.39 10.39 2.97
C VAL A 201 -3.60 10.90 2.23
N LEU A 202 -4.11 10.09 1.30
CA LEU A 202 -5.19 10.43 0.38
C LEU A 202 -6.39 9.51 0.58
N LEU A 203 -7.59 10.07 0.55
CA LEU A 203 -8.83 9.37 0.86
C LEU A 203 -9.91 9.71 -0.16
N SER A 204 -10.82 8.77 -0.40
CA SER A 204 -12.01 9.02 -1.23
C SER A 204 -13.19 8.15 -0.82
N THR A 205 -14.39 8.60 -1.17
CA THR A 205 -15.60 7.78 -1.08
C THR A 205 -16.61 8.12 -2.17
N ASP A 206 -17.34 7.12 -2.66
CA ASP A 206 -18.44 7.27 -3.62
C ASP A 206 -19.73 7.82 -3.00
N GLN A 207 -19.79 7.93 -1.67
CA GLN A 207 -20.95 8.43 -0.92
C GLN A 207 -20.81 9.90 -0.51
N ALA A 208 -19.74 10.57 -0.94
CA ALA A 208 -19.52 11.97 -0.62
C ALA A 208 -20.46 12.90 -1.41
N PRO A 209 -20.86 14.06 -0.86
CA PRO A 209 -21.62 15.06 -1.61
C PRO A 209 -20.78 15.65 -2.75
N ALA A 210 -21.44 16.21 -3.77
CA ALA A 210 -20.76 16.71 -4.98
C ALA A 210 -19.71 17.82 -4.73
N SER A 211 -19.80 18.53 -3.60
CA SER A 211 -18.84 19.57 -3.19
C SER A 211 -17.70 19.04 -2.32
N TRP A 212 -17.55 17.72 -2.20
CA TRP A 212 -16.56 17.09 -1.34
C TRP A 212 -15.27 16.78 -2.08
N GLY A 213 -14.14 17.16 -1.47
CA GLY A 213 -12.80 16.91 -1.98
C GLY A 213 -12.48 17.67 -3.25
N GLU A 214 -11.27 17.41 -3.74
CA GLU A 214 -10.72 18.03 -4.93
C GLU A 214 -10.81 17.05 -6.11
N PRO A 215 -11.30 17.50 -7.28
CA PRO A 215 -11.45 16.65 -8.45
C PRO A 215 -10.09 16.20 -8.98
N VAL A 216 -9.98 14.92 -9.34
CA VAL A 216 -8.76 14.36 -9.93
C VAL A 216 -8.88 14.29 -11.44
N ASP A 217 -7.98 14.97 -12.14
CA ASP A 217 -7.93 14.93 -13.61
C ASP A 217 -7.17 13.69 -14.12
N TYR A 218 -7.93 12.78 -14.72
CA TYR A 218 -7.38 11.59 -15.38
C TYR A 218 -7.41 11.71 -16.90
N PRO A 219 -6.39 11.18 -17.60
CA PRO A 219 -6.37 11.18 -19.06
C PRO A 219 -7.60 10.50 -19.65
N ARG A 220 -8.19 11.11 -20.69
CA ARG A 220 -9.37 10.56 -21.39
C ARG A 220 -9.14 9.18 -22.01
N ASN A 221 -7.89 8.85 -22.30
CA ASN A 221 -7.47 7.56 -22.86
C ASN A 221 -7.08 6.53 -21.79
N MET A 222 -7.32 6.80 -20.50
CA MET A 222 -7.14 5.82 -19.44
C MET A 222 -8.01 4.59 -19.70
N ARG A 223 -7.45 3.40 -19.46
CA ARG A 223 -8.19 2.14 -19.59
C ARG A 223 -9.44 2.18 -18.71
N HIS A 224 -10.59 1.88 -19.29
CA HIS A 224 -11.86 1.85 -18.57
C HIS A 224 -11.83 0.89 -17.37
N SER A 225 -11.16 -0.25 -17.54
CA SER A 225 -10.97 -1.25 -16.48
C SER A 225 -10.18 -0.74 -15.27
N LEU A 226 -9.28 0.25 -15.44
CA LEU A 226 -8.60 0.90 -14.33
C LEU A 226 -9.47 2.05 -13.78
N ARG A 227 -10.04 2.86 -14.68
CA ARG A 227 -10.85 4.03 -14.33
C ARG A 227 -12.04 3.68 -13.43
N ALA A 228 -12.63 2.50 -13.60
CA ALA A 228 -13.74 2.00 -12.78
C ALA A 228 -13.41 1.85 -11.29
N PHE A 229 -12.12 1.79 -10.93
CA PHE A 229 -11.67 1.69 -9.55
C PHE A 229 -11.19 3.03 -8.96
N LEU A 230 -10.99 4.04 -9.79
CA LEU A 230 -10.41 5.31 -9.36
C LEU A 230 -11.48 6.33 -8.99
N PRO A 231 -11.25 7.15 -7.96
CA PRO A 231 -12.22 8.12 -7.47
C PRO A 231 -12.33 9.30 -8.43
N THR A 232 -13.44 10.03 -8.41
CA THR A 232 -13.56 11.31 -9.15
C THR A 232 -12.96 12.48 -8.39
N ALA A 233 -12.94 12.40 -7.06
CA ALA A 233 -12.40 13.42 -6.17
C ALA A 233 -11.72 12.77 -4.97
N VAL A 234 -10.73 13.45 -4.40
CA VAL A 234 -9.97 13.01 -3.23
C VAL A 234 -9.86 14.14 -2.21
N VAL A 235 -9.74 13.77 -0.95
CA VAL A 235 -9.21 14.64 0.09
C VAL A 235 -7.85 14.11 0.50
N GLY A 236 -6.98 14.97 1.01
CA GLY A 236 -5.66 14.52 1.39
C GLY A 236 -4.93 15.49 2.28
N ARG A 237 -3.95 14.96 3.01
CA ARG A 237 -3.04 15.74 3.85
C ARG A 237 -1.63 15.17 3.75
N TYR A 238 -0.66 16.07 3.77
CA TYR A 238 0.74 15.73 3.92
C TYR A 238 1.14 15.68 5.40
N TYR A 239 1.86 14.64 5.77
CA TYR A 239 2.49 14.41 7.07
C TYR A 239 4.00 14.34 6.84
N GLY A 240 4.71 15.41 7.13
CA GLY A 240 6.12 15.57 6.73
C GLY A 240 6.86 16.61 7.55
N GLU A 241 7.91 17.18 6.96
CA GLU A 241 8.65 18.33 7.51
C GLU A 241 9.28 18.07 8.89
N GLY A 242 9.75 16.84 9.12
CA GLY A 242 10.37 16.44 10.39
C GLY A 242 9.35 16.12 11.50
N GLN A 243 8.05 16.10 11.18
CA GLN A 243 7.02 15.61 12.09
C GLN A 243 7.32 14.18 12.54
N THR A 244 7.13 13.91 13.83
CA THR A 244 7.16 12.57 14.41
C THR A 244 5.78 12.17 14.89
N LEU A 245 5.40 10.92 14.63
CA LEU A 245 4.11 10.34 15.03
C LEU A 245 4.35 8.96 15.68
N PRO A 246 3.41 8.46 16.49
CA PRO A 246 3.46 7.08 16.96
C PRO A 246 3.56 6.08 15.80
N ASN A 247 4.34 5.01 15.98
CA ASN A 247 4.44 3.96 14.98
C ASN A 247 3.10 3.22 14.84
N GLY A 248 2.51 3.24 13.65
CA GLY A 248 1.16 2.73 13.42
C GLY A 248 0.63 3.06 12.03
N ASP A 249 -0.52 2.49 11.70
CA ASP A 249 -1.19 2.73 10.42
C ASP A 249 -2.02 4.00 10.46
N PHE A 250 -2.19 4.67 9.31
CA PHE A 250 -3.16 5.77 9.24
C PHE A 250 -4.57 5.19 9.15
N THR A 251 -5.50 5.73 9.93
CA THR A 251 -6.87 5.23 9.95
C THR A 251 -7.90 6.36 10.09
N ILE A 252 -9.05 6.21 9.45
CA ILE A 252 -10.21 7.10 9.61
C ILE A 252 -11.50 6.31 9.44
N SER A 253 -12.51 6.60 10.27
CA SER A 253 -13.85 6.05 10.05
C SER A 253 -14.52 6.68 8.84
N HIS A 254 -15.31 5.91 8.10
CA HIS A 254 -16.05 6.40 6.94
C HIS A 254 -16.98 7.57 7.31
N ARG A 255 -17.58 7.53 8.50
CA ARG A 255 -18.39 8.63 9.03
C ARG A 255 -17.58 9.93 9.15
N ASN A 256 -16.37 9.88 9.70
CA ASN A 256 -15.52 11.07 9.83
C ASN A 256 -14.99 11.54 8.47
N LEU A 257 -14.73 10.61 7.54
CA LEU A 257 -14.35 10.96 6.17
C LEU A 257 -15.44 11.79 5.47
N LEU A 258 -16.70 11.42 5.66
CA LEU A 258 -17.85 12.13 5.06
C LEU A 258 -18.01 13.56 5.60
N THR A 259 -17.52 13.87 6.79
CA THR A 259 -17.52 15.25 7.30
C THR A 259 -16.39 16.11 6.71
N GLY A 260 -15.45 15.50 5.98
CA GLY A 260 -14.28 16.19 5.42
C GLY A 260 -13.24 16.60 6.46
N ASP A 261 -13.37 16.12 7.70
CA ASP A 261 -12.51 16.50 8.82
C ASP A 261 -11.27 15.58 8.88
N LEU A 262 -10.20 16.00 8.20
CA LEU A 262 -8.93 15.25 8.16
C LEU A 262 -8.16 15.29 9.49
N ASP A 263 -8.57 16.11 10.47
CA ASP A 263 -8.00 16.06 11.81
C ASP A 263 -8.43 14.80 12.58
N ARG A 264 -9.37 14.03 12.03
CA ARG A 264 -9.81 12.73 12.56
C ARG A 264 -9.01 11.54 12.04
N ILE A 265 -7.96 11.78 11.26
CA ILE A 265 -7.02 10.73 10.89
C ILE A 265 -6.14 10.41 12.10
N GLU A 266 -6.14 9.15 12.50
CA GLU A 266 -5.41 8.65 13.66
C GLU A 266 -4.28 7.71 13.25
N ARG A 267 -3.34 7.48 14.18
CA ARG A 267 -2.31 6.45 14.07
C ARG A 267 -2.74 5.24 14.89
N LEU A 268 -3.08 4.14 14.22
CA LEU A 268 -3.55 2.91 14.82
C LEU A 268 -2.38 1.95 15.02
N GLN A 269 -2.08 1.63 16.28
CA GLN A 269 -1.21 0.51 16.61
C GLN A 269 -1.98 -0.81 16.48
N PRO A 270 -1.37 -1.87 15.93
CA PRO A 270 -2.01 -3.17 15.91
C PRO A 270 -2.14 -3.73 17.33
N THR A 271 -3.16 -4.55 17.54
CA THR A 271 -3.36 -5.26 18.80
C THR A 271 -2.84 -6.68 18.66
N ARG A 272 -2.11 -7.16 19.66
CA ARG A 272 -1.70 -8.56 19.72
C ARG A 272 -2.91 -9.44 19.99
N ARG A 273 -3.07 -10.52 19.22
CA ARG A 273 -4.11 -11.53 19.43
C ARG A 273 -3.57 -12.85 19.97
#